data_AF-A0A2G8K153-F1
#
_entry.id   AF-A0A2G8K153-F1
#
_cell.length_a   1.000
_cell.length_b   1.000
_cell.length_c   1.000
_cell.angle_alpha   90.00
_cell.angle_beta   90.00
_cell.angle_gamma   90.00
#
_symmetry.space_group_name_H-M   'P 1'
#
loop_
_entity.id
_entity.type
_entity.pdbx_description
1 polymer ?
#
loop_
_entity_poly.entity_id
_entity_poly.type
_entity_poly.pdbx_seq_one_letter_code
_entity_poly.pdbx_strand_id
1 'polypeptide(L)'
;MWCAVVPQEALLELCTLWCLGVTGDQGLSVLKSFEGPRLEQYWSRALRTDQYWVPRVRLMFAAENPTDFAKAVHDAFHLRKQTEALLRYNLYIDYMPMDGVGELDPETLKRMVKWAKGAPSLSKNKSLDDYIHTLEKELNIDFCRAMNRITFDKIVGGNPDMYSFVTLPEPVVEVVPETGFHPDVPSYPFEEQYDNFAFNSLLTREEAIFAMNKVRAECNKVSAMSLFHVPMTKYLRLEEFEQTQSQASSQVQLFLKDSWIATLRAAIRTSLRDVGKGWYNLHETNWEVYQRSKLKSFMEMVKFCMQDSLRYLVQDSLVNFTQMLLDAAFSVLELSGEMEWGNNLIHSQFKPKKNCLFYVDLILDKEGSHYTTNLTSFASVLISLFNKGIAATHNVPQLEKYVLEDIFWADTPLLESVGEHEPKVEELRDTITMAISKALIPMRAYARAYEKYLELNNLEINDYIEDYSSKEHTASEVKQEIEMHLQEKEVLENVIPSNIMIGPFYVNTESVRQGLSKKRKAMANAA
;
A
#
# COMPACT_ATOMS: atom_id res chain seq x y z
N MET A 1 -9.92 48.05 7.54
CA MET A 1 -9.62 49.50 7.62
C MET A 1 -8.33 49.65 8.41
N TRP A 2 -7.20 49.89 7.75
CA TRP A 2 -5.89 50.00 8.41
C TRP A 2 -5.62 51.47 8.76
N CYS A 3 -5.24 51.76 10.01
CA CYS A 3 -4.85 53.11 10.45
C CYS A 3 -3.31 53.20 10.54
N ALA A 4 -2.76 54.39 10.37
CA ALA A 4 -1.33 54.68 10.58
C ALA A 4 -1.16 55.59 11.80
N VAL A 5 -0.03 55.44 12.51
CA VAL A 5 0.36 56.28 13.66
C VAL A 5 1.36 57.31 13.17
N VAL A 6 1.08 58.60 13.33
CA VAL A 6 1.91 59.68 12.81
C VAL A 6 2.36 60.62 13.95
N PRO A 7 3.66 60.98 14.08
CA PRO A 7 4.14 61.97 15.05
C PRO A 7 3.88 63.42 14.58
N GLN A 8 3.74 64.34 15.53
CA GLN A 8 3.40 65.77 15.28
C GLN A 8 4.38 66.52 14.36
N GLU A 9 5.64 66.07 14.27
CA GLU A 9 6.69 66.73 13.46
C GLU A 9 6.70 66.34 11.98
N ALA A 10 5.91 65.34 11.55
CA ALA A 10 5.92 64.85 10.16
C ALA A 10 5.02 65.64 9.17
N LEU A 11 4.45 66.78 9.59
CA LEU A 11 3.66 67.65 8.70
C LEU A 11 4.50 68.66 7.91
N LEU A 12 5.79 68.82 8.22
CA LEU A 12 6.72 69.71 7.53
C LEU A 12 8.09 69.03 7.37
N GLU A 13 8.36 68.58 6.15
CA GLU A 13 9.66 68.14 5.61
C GLU A 13 10.36 66.93 6.25
N LEU A 14 10.53 65.85 5.46
CA LEU A 14 11.86 65.42 5.00
C LEU A 14 11.79 64.21 4.05
N CYS A 15 12.58 64.34 2.99
CA CYS A 15 12.97 63.30 2.07
C CYS A 15 13.87 62.23 2.73
N THR A 16 13.97 61.10 2.03
CA THR A 16 14.96 60.02 2.09
C THR A 16 14.64 58.75 2.89
N LEU A 17 14.79 57.63 2.15
CA LEU A 17 14.93 56.23 2.57
C LEU A 17 13.64 55.47 2.94
N TRP A 18 13.05 54.81 1.93
CA TRP A 18 12.79 53.37 1.98
C TRP A 18 12.39 52.83 0.59
N CYS A 19 13.41 52.48 -0.21
CA CYS A 19 13.29 51.46 -1.24
C CYS A 19 13.74 50.15 -0.61
N LEU A 20 12.81 49.26 -0.28
CA LEU A 20 13.06 47.81 -0.18
C LEU A 20 11.72 47.12 -0.44
N GLY A 21 11.69 46.38 -1.54
CA GLY A 21 10.47 45.84 -2.14
C GLY A 21 9.83 44.70 -1.35
N VAL A 22 8.53 44.56 -1.59
CA VAL A 22 7.85 43.27 -1.67
C VAL A 22 6.82 43.38 -2.79
N THR A 23 7.18 42.83 -3.95
CA THR A 23 6.23 42.39 -4.96
C THR A 23 5.52 41.14 -4.42
N GLY A 24 4.19 41.18 -4.36
CA GLY A 24 3.38 40.08 -3.86
C GLY A 24 1.95 40.20 -4.37
N ASP A 25 1.78 39.78 -5.62
CA ASP A 25 0.52 39.55 -6.31
C ASP A 25 -0.18 38.34 -5.68
N GLN A 26 -1.31 38.53 -4.98
CA GLN A 26 -2.34 37.50 -4.76
C GLN A 26 -3.72 38.17 -4.53
N GLY A 27 -4.54 38.13 -5.57
CA GLY A 27 -5.86 37.51 -5.60
C GLY A 27 -6.77 37.59 -4.36
N LEU A 28 -7.96 38.14 -4.60
CA LEU A 28 -9.23 37.86 -3.94
C LEU A 28 -9.23 36.72 -2.92
N SER A 29 -9.48 37.07 -1.65
CA SER A 29 -9.99 36.13 -0.66
C SER A 29 -11.13 36.76 0.12
N VAL A 30 -12.35 36.33 -0.23
CA VAL A 30 -13.52 36.04 0.62
C VAL A 30 -13.64 36.89 1.90
N LEU A 31 -14.60 37.81 1.90
CA LEU A 31 -15.22 38.34 3.11
C LEU A 31 -15.87 37.18 3.89
N LYS A 32 -15.09 36.54 4.77
CA LYS A 32 -15.66 35.72 5.85
C LYS A 32 -16.18 36.67 6.91
N SER A 33 -17.49 36.58 7.17
CA SER A 33 -18.16 37.13 8.34
C SER A 33 -17.45 36.63 9.60
N PHE A 34 -16.66 37.51 10.22
CA PHE A 34 -16.13 37.28 11.56
C PHE A 34 -17.12 37.89 12.55
N GLU A 35 -18.13 37.11 12.93
CA GLU A 35 -18.85 37.32 14.17
C GLU A 35 -17.96 36.82 15.31
N GLY A 36 -17.35 37.77 16.03
CA GLY A 36 -16.56 37.49 17.21
C GLY A 36 -16.25 38.79 17.96
N PRO A 37 -16.33 38.81 19.31
CA PRO A 37 -16.13 40.01 20.12
C PRO A 37 -14.64 40.33 20.25
N ARG A 38 -13.96 40.57 19.13
CA ARG A 38 -12.49 40.78 19.07
C ARG A 38 -12.06 41.95 18.18
N LEU A 39 -12.94 42.90 17.89
CA LEU A 39 -12.53 44.15 17.26
C LEU A 39 -11.95 45.18 18.25
N GLU A 40 -12.23 45.06 19.55
CA GLU A 40 -11.68 45.99 20.56
C GLU A 40 -10.21 45.71 20.93
N GLN A 41 -9.72 44.48 20.76
CA GLN A 41 -8.36 44.12 21.22
C GLN A 41 -7.23 44.67 20.33
N TYR A 42 -7.48 44.99 19.06
CA TYR A 42 -6.46 45.53 18.15
C TYR A 42 -6.23 47.05 18.27
N TRP A 43 -7.00 47.75 19.11
CA TRP A 43 -6.88 49.20 19.34
C TRP A 43 -6.05 49.54 20.59
N SER A 44 -5.29 48.57 21.10
CA SER A 44 -4.58 48.66 22.39
C SER A 44 -3.08 48.91 22.26
N ARG A 45 -2.65 49.69 21.26
CA ARG A 45 -1.33 50.35 21.34
C ARG A 45 -1.53 51.71 21.99
N ALA A 46 -1.08 51.86 23.24
CA ALA A 46 -1.09 53.13 23.93
C ALA A 46 -0.32 54.17 23.09
N LEU A 47 -1.03 55.19 22.59
CA LEU A 47 -0.42 56.32 21.89
C LEU A 47 0.48 57.07 22.87
N ARG A 48 1.66 57.49 22.40
CA ARG A 48 2.46 58.49 23.13
C ARG A 48 1.72 59.84 23.09
N THR A 49 2.08 60.76 23.99
CA THR A 49 1.41 62.07 24.13
C THR A 49 1.40 62.93 22.86
N ASP A 50 2.20 62.57 21.86
CA ASP A 50 2.46 63.25 20.58
C ASP A 50 2.00 62.45 19.35
N GLN A 51 1.23 61.38 19.53
CA GLN A 51 0.81 60.49 18.44
C GLN A 51 -0.72 60.43 18.27
N TYR A 52 -1.15 60.32 17.01
CA TYR A 52 -2.56 60.21 16.65
C TYR A 52 -2.81 59.06 15.68
N TRP A 53 -3.96 58.40 15.82
CA TRP A 53 -4.46 57.43 14.85
C TRP A 53 -5.15 58.16 13.70
N VAL A 54 -4.61 58.01 12.49
CA VAL A 54 -5.20 58.59 11.28
C VAL A 54 -5.65 57.47 10.34
N PRO A 55 -6.93 57.46 9.90
CA PRO A 55 -7.38 56.54 8.86
C PRO A 55 -6.55 56.75 7.58
N ARG A 56 -6.07 55.67 6.93
CA ARG A 56 -5.20 55.79 5.74
C ARG A 56 -5.79 56.64 4.62
N VAL A 57 -7.10 56.62 4.43
CA VAL A 57 -7.78 57.48 3.43
C VAL A 57 -7.64 58.98 3.72
N ARG A 58 -7.26 59.38 4.94
CA ARG A 58 -7.04 60.77 5.35
C ARG A 58 -5.56 61.13 5.48
N LEU A 59 -4.65 60.21 5.12
CA LEU A 59 -3.21 60.39 5.21
C LEU A 59 -2.61 60.33 3.81
N MET A 60 -1.95 61.41 3.41
CA MET A 60 -1.16 61.47 2.18
C MET A 60 0.31 61.61 2.55
N PHE A 61 1.16 60.76 2.00
CA PHE A 61 2.61 60.91 2.19
C PHE A 61 3.17 61.96 1.23
N ALA A 62 4.23 62.67 1.64
CA ALA A 62 4.85 63.70 0.82
C ALA A 62 5.40 63.17 -0.54
N ALA A 63 5.67 61.87 -0.63
CA ALA A 63 6.11 61.21 -1.85
C ALA A 63 4.98 60.76 -2.80
N GLU A 64 3.72 60.85 -2.37
CA GLU A 64 2.55 60.48 -3.19
C GLU A 64 2.11 61.64 -4.09
N ASN A 65 1.42 61.32 -5.19
CA ASN A 65 0.85 62.32 -6.07
C ASN A 65 -0.46 62.89 -5.48
N PRO A 66 -0.59 64.23 -5.28
CA PRO A 66 -1.80 64.83 -4.71
C PRO A 66 -3.07 64.53 -5.49
N THR A 67 -2.99 64.40 -6.81
CA THR A 67 -4.16 64.13 -7.66
C THR A 67 -4.69 62.71 -7.47
N ASP A 68 -3.79 61.74 -7.34
CA ASP A 68 -4.16 60.33 -7.12
C ASP A 68 -4.75 60.15 -5.71
N PHE A 69 -4.19 60.83 -4.70
CA PHE A 69 -4.76 60.87 -3.36
C PHE A 69 -6.15 61.52 -3.35
N ALA A 70 -6.33 62.68 -4.00
CA ALA A 70 -7.63 63.34 -4.10
C ALA A 70 -8.68 62.45 -4.79
N LYS A 71 -8.28 61.74 -5.85
CA LYS A 71 -9.13 60.75 -6.52
C LYS A 71 -9.49 59.58 -5.59
N ALA A 72 -8.53 59.03 -4.87
CA ALA A 72 -8.79 57.95 -3.92
C ALA A 72 -9.76 58.36 -2.79
N VAL A 73 -9.63 59.59 -2.27
CA VAL A 73 -10.56 60.14 -1.27
C VAL A 73 -11.95 60.33 -1.86
N HIS A 74 -12.04 60.90 -3.07
CA HIS A 74 -13.29 61.07 -3.81
C HIS A 74 -13.98 59.71 -4.02
N ASP A 75 -13.26 58.73 -4.55
CA ASP A 75 -13.79 57.40 -4.85
C ASP A 75 -14.25 56.69 -3.57
N ALA A 76 -13.48 56.81 -2.47
CA ALA A 76 -13.88 56.27 -1.18
C ALA A 76 -15.15 56.93 -0.62
N PHE A 77 -15.29 58.25 -0.78
CA PHE A 77 -16.50 58.97 -0.38
C PHE A 77 -17.72 58.55 -1.21
N HIS A 78 -17.54 58.47 -2.53
CA HIS A 78 -18.58 58.01 -3.45
C HIS A 78 -19.01 56.57 -3.18
N LEU A 79 -18.06 55.65 -3.00
CA LEU A 79 -18.32 54.25 -2.67
C LEU A 79 -19.07 54.13 -1.34
N ARG A 80 -18.68 54.91 -0.32
CA ARG A 80 -19.41 54.94 0.96
C ARG A 80 -20.84 55.40 0.76
N LYS A 81 -21.06 56.50 0.03
CA LYS A 81 -22.40 57.03 -0.24
C LYS A 81 -23.27 56.03 -1.00
N GLN A 82 -22.71 55.38 -2.02
CA GLN A 82 -23.39 54.32 -2.78
C GLN A 82 -23.72 53.13 -1.88
N THR A 83 -22.78 52.67 -1.05
CA THR A 83 -22.98 51.54 -0.13
C THR A 83 -24.06 51.85 0.90
N GLU A 84 -24.03 53.04 1.52
CA GLU A 84 -25.07 53.49 2.45
C GLU A 84 -26.44 53.53 1.78
N ALA A 85 -26.52 53.97 0.52
CA ALA A 85 -27.76 53.99 -0.23
C ALA A 85 -28.27 52.58 -0.57
N LEU A 86 -27.38 51.67 -0.99
CA LEU A 86 -27.70 50.26 -1.25
C LEU A 86 -28.16 49.52 0.00
N LEU A 87 -27.53 49.80 1.15
CA LEU A 87 -27.95 49.24 2.44
C LEU A 87 -29.35 49.71 2.82
N ARG A 88 -29.64 51.01 2.70
CA ARG A 88 -30.99 51.55 2.94
C ARG A 88 -32.02 50.95 2.00
N TYR A 89 -31.68 50.85 0.72
CA TYR A 89 -32.52 50.23 -0.30
C TYR A 89 -32.90 48.79 0.05
N ASN A 90 -31.91 47.93 0.34
CA ASN A 90 -32.17 46.54 0.72
C ASN A 90 -32.97 46.45 2.02
N LEU A 91 -32.65 47.30 3.01
CA LEU A 91 -33.36 47.34 4.28
C LEU A 91 -34.85 47.65 4.08
N TYR A 92 -35.19 48.58 3.19
CA TYR A 92 -36.60 48.88 2.88
C TYR A 92 -37.33 47.68 2.29
N ILE A 93 -36.70 46.97 1.36
CA ILE A 93 -37.27 45.76 0.75
C ILE A 93 -37.46 44.65 1.80
N ASP A 94 -36.46 44.45 2.67
CA ASP A 94 -36.49 43.41 3.70
C ASP A 94 -37.59 43.66 4.75
N TYR A 95 -37.96 44.93 4.99
CA TYR A 95 -39.06 45.31 5.88
C TYR A 95 -40.41 45.45 5.19
N MET A 96 -40.51 45.24 3.88
CA MET A 96 -41.83 45.20 3.22
C MET A 96 -42.60 43.96 3.67
N PRO A 97 -43.91 44.08 3.96
CA PRO A 97 -44.72 42.95 4.33
C PRO A 97 -44.72 41.92 3.20
N MET A 98 -44.68 40.64 3.56
CA MET A 98 -44.80 39.53 2.62
C MET A 98 -46.26 39.08 2.46
N ASP A 99 -47.17 39.63 3.26
CA ASP A 99 -48.60 39.31 3.23
C ASP A 99 -49.24 39.80 1.93
N GLY A 100 -49.79 38.86 1.15
CA GLY A 100 -50.43 39.16 -0.13
C GLY A 100 -49.47 39.25 -1.32
N VAL A 101 -48.17 39.04 -1.10
CA VAL A 101 -47.23 38.73 -2.18
C VAL A 101 -47.55 37.31 -2.64
N GLY A 102 -47.76 37.09 -3.94
CA GLY A 102 -48.09 35.77 -4.47
C GLY A 102 -47.03 34.72 -4.12
N GLU A 103 -47.40 33.45 -4.14
CA GLU A 103 -46.45 32.35 -3.94
C GLU A 103 -45.87 31.88 -5.28
N LEU A 104 -44.71 31.22 -5.24
CA LEU A 104 -44.13 30.60 -6.42
C LEU A 104 -45.02 29.43 -6.86
N ASP A 105 -45.22 29.31 -8.17
CA ASP A 105 -46.08 28.27 -8.75
C ASP A 105 -45.66 26.85 -8.28
N PRO A 106 -46.56 26.07 -7.64
CA PRO A 106 -46.24 24.76 -7.10
C PRO A 106 -45.74 23.75 -8.15
N GLU A 107 -46.19 23.86 -9.40
CA GLU A 107 -45.73 22.97 -10.47
C GLU A 107 -44.28 23.24 -10.85
N THR A 108 -43.91 24.52 -10.89
CA THR A 108 -42.53 24.96 -11.13
C THR A 108 -41.59 24.49 -10.02
N LEU A 109 -41.99 24.61 -8.75
CA LEU A 109 -41.21 24.11 -7.61
C LEU A 109 -41.01 22.59 -7.68
N LYS A 110 -42.09 21.85 -7.98
CA LYS A 110 -42.03 20.38 -8.14
C LYS A 110 -41.07 19.95 -9.27
N ARG A 111 -41.01 20.71 -10.36
CA ARG A 111 -40.07 20.46 -11.46
C ARG A 111 -38.62 20.70 -11.02
N MET A 112 -38.35 21.77 -10.30
CA MET A 112 -37.01 22.08 -9.75
C MET A 112 -36.52 20.96 -8.82
N VAL A 113 -37.39 20.51 -7.90
CA VAL A 113 -37.08 19.40 -6.98
C VAL A 113 -36.79 18.11 -7.74
N LYS A 114 -37.56 17.81 -8.79
CA LYS A 114 -37.34 16.61 -9.63
C LYS A 114 -35.95 16.63 -10.30
N TRP A 115 -35.52 17.77 -10.82
CA TRP A 115 -34.19 17.91 -11.43
C TRP A 115 -33.07 17.80 -10.38
N ALA A 116 -33.24 18.44 -9.22
CA ALA A 116 -32.27 18.36 -8.13
C ALA A 116 -32.09 16.92 -7.59
N LYS A 117 -33.17 16.12 -7.55
CA LYS A 117 -33.13 14.71 -7.12
C LYS A 117 -32.57 13.73 -8.17
N GLY A 118 -32.31 14.18 -9.41
CA GLY A 118 -31.91 13.30 -10.52
C GLY A 118 -30.50 12.71 -10.44
N ALA A 119 -29.65 13.17 -9.52
CA ALA A 119 -28.28 12.68 -9.38
C ALA A 119 -28.22 11.32 -8.65
N PRO A 120 -27.48 10.31 -9.18
CA PRO A 120 -27.44 8.96 -8.61
C PRO A 120 -26.96 8.85 -7.15
N SER A 121 -26.19 9.84 -6.67
CA SER A 121 -25.64 9.89 -5.31
C SER A 121 -26.63 10.43 -4.27
N LEU A 122 -27.63 11.22 -4.69
CA LEU A 122 -28.57 11.92 -3.79
C LEU A 122 -29.80 11.05 -3.44
N SER A 123 -30.21 10.14 -4.32
CA SER A 123 -31.44 9.35 -4.17
C SER A 123 -31.46 8.36 -2.99
N LYS A 124 -30.31 8.08 -2.36
CA LYS A 124 -30.17 7.10 -1.27
C LYS A 124 -30.25 7.72 0.14
N ASN A 125 -30.27 9.05 0.25
CA ASN A 125 -30.20 9.72 1.55
C ASN A 125 -31.60 9.95 2.15
N LYS A 126 -31.85 9.39 3.34
CA LYS A 126 -33.15 9.47 4.03
C LYS A 126 -33.47 10.85 4.61
N SER A 127 -32.47 11.70 4.84
CA SER A 127 -32.67 13.08 5.34
C SER A 127 -32.84 14.12 4.22
N LEU A 128 -32.80 13.70 2.96
CA LEU A 128 -32.85 14.62 1.82
C LEU A 128 -34.15 15.43 1.78
N ASP A 129 -35.27 14.83 2.19
CA ASP A 129 -36.58 15.50 2.17
C ASP A 129 -36.67 16.65 3.18
N ASP A 130 -36.01 16.55 4.35
CA ASP A 130 -35.97 17.62 5.35
C ASP A 130 -35.17 18.83 4.85
N TYR A 131 -34.05 18.58 4.17
CA TYR A 131 -33.24 19.64 3.55
C TYR A 131 -33.98 20.31 2.40
N ILE A 132 -34.67 19.53 1.55
CA ILE A 132 -35.47 20.07 0.46
C ILE A 132 -36.60 20.95 1.00
N HIS A 133 -37.30 20.51 2.03
CA HIS A 133 -38.35 21.32 2.65
C HIS A 133 -37.81 22.64 3.26
N THR A 134 -36.55 22.64 3.73
CA THR A 134 -35.89 23.86 4.24
C THR A 134 -35.55 24.81 3.09
N LEU A 135 -35.00 24.29 2.00
CA LEU A 135 -34.68 25.05 0.78
C LEU A 135 -35.93 25.59 0.09
N GLU A 136 -37.05 24.85 0.09
CA GLU A 136 -38.33 25.32 -0.45
C GLU A 136 -38.84 26.55 0.33
N LYS A 137 -38.63 26.61 1.65
CA LYS A 137 -38.96 27.79 2.45
C LYS A 137 -38.06 28.97 2.12
N GLU A 138 -36.76 28.75 2.01
CA GLU A 138 -35.80 29.80 1.64
C GLU A 138 -36.10 30.37 0.24
N LEU A 139 -36.38 29.50 -0.74
CA LEU A 139 -36.77 29.91 -2.09
C LEU A 139 -38.05 30.75 -2.12
N ASN A 140 -39.05 30.41 -1.31
CA ASN A 140 -40.27 31.20 -1.21
C ASN A 140 -40.01 32.57 -0.57
N ILE A 141 -39.15 32.64 0.45
CA ILE A 141 -38.75 33.92 1.07
C ILE A 141 -38.03 34.81 0.04
N ASP A 142 -37.10 34.24 -0.72
CA ASP A 142 -36.36 34.95 -1.77
C ASP A 142 -37.29 35.40 -2.91
N PHE A 143 -38.26 34.57 -3.30
CA PHE A 143 -39.26 34.92 -4.29
C PHE A 143 -40.09 36.13 -3.83
N CYS A 144 -40.63 36.09 -2.61
CA CYS A 144 -41.41 37.19 -2.07
C CYS A 144 -40.57 38.47 -1.94
N ARG A 145 -39.30 38.35 -1.54
CA ARG A 145 -38.34 39.46 -1.48
C ARG A 145 -38.08 40.07 -2.85
N ALA A 146 -37.93 39.23 -3.89
CA ALA A 146 -37.75 39.69 -5.27
C ALA A 146 -39.00 40.38 -5.81
N MET A 147 -40.20 39.89 -5.48
CA MET A 147 -41.46 40.53 -5.87
C MET A 147 -41.67 41.88 -5.15
N ASN A 148 -41.30 41.96 -3.88
CA ASN A 148 -41.25 43.21 -3.12
C ASN A 148 -40.27 44.19 -3.75
N ARG A 149 -39.08 43.73 -4.15
CA ARG A 149 -38.11 44.55 -4.89
C ARG A 149 -38.71 45.14 -6.17
N ILE A 150 -39.30 44.31 -7.03
CA ILE A 150 -39.92 44.76 -8.30
C ILE A 150 -41.00 45.82 -8.04
N THR A 151 -41.83 45.58 -7.02
CA THR A 151 -42.91 46.51 -6.64
C THR A 151 -42.34 47.82 -6.10
N PHE A 152 -41.34 47.75 -5.23
CA PHE A 152 -40.65 48.89 -4.65
C PHE A 152 -39.98 49.75 -5.71
N ASP A 153 -39.20 49.14 -6.61
CA ASP A 153 -38.51 49.82 -7.70
C ASP A 153 -39.51 50.58 -8.59
N LYS A 154 -40.66 49.96 -8.88
CA LYS A 154 -41.72 50.58 -9.68
C LYS A 154 -42.36 51.78 -8.96
N ILE A 155 -42.61 51.68 -7.65
CA ILE A 155 -43.22 52.76 -6.85
C ILE A 155 -42.26 53.94 -6.70
N VAL A 156 -41.01 53.67 -6.33
CA VAL A 156 -39.97 54.69 -6.12
C VAL A 156 -39.61 55.36 -7.45
N GLY A 157 -39.41 54.58 -8.52
CA GLY A 157 -39.14 55.10 -9.85
C GLY A 157 -40.30 55.89 -10.44
N GLY A 158 -41.54 55.52 -10.11
CA GLY A 158 -42.74 56.23 -10.56
C GLY A 158 -43.02 57.54 -9.80
N ASN A 159 -42.49 57.72 -8.59
CA ASN A 159 -42.72 58.91 -7.76
C ASN A 159 -41.42 59.45 -7.11
N PRO A 160 -40.46 59.98 -7.90
CA PRO A 160 -39.13 60.35 -7.40
C PRO A 160 -39.15 61.44 -6.31
N ASP A 161 -40.08 62.40 -6.39
CA ASP A 161 -40.17 63.51 -5.45
C ASP A 161 -40.55 63.07 -4.03
N MET A 162 -41.43 62.07 -3.92
CA MET A 162 -41.89 61.51 -2.64
C MET A 162 -40.81 60.63 -1.99
N TYR A 163 -39.97 59.98 -2.79
CA TYR A 163 -38.97 59.02 -2.34
C TYR A 163 -37.52 59.49 -2.57
N SER A 164 -37.28 60.80 -2.54
CA SER A 164 -35.98 61.43 -2.79
C SER A 164 -34.83 60.97 -1.85
N PHE A 165 -35.16 60.34 -0.73
CA PHE A 165 -34.20 59.76 0.22
C PHE A 165 -33.77 58.33 -0.16
N VAL A 166 -34.39 57.71 -1.17
CA VAL A 166 -34.05 56.38 -1.69
C VAL A 166 -33.26 56.54 -2.99
N THR A 167 -32.13 55.85 -3.09
CA THR A 167 -31.40 55.74 -4.37
C THR A 167 -31.57 54.33 -4.88
N LEU A 168 -32.17 54.19 -6.07
CA LEU A 168 -32.30 52.89 -6.73
C LEU A 168 -30.91 52.42 -7.23
N PRO A 169 -30.61 51.12 -7.12
CA PRO A 169 -29.41 50.55 -7.72
C PRO A 169 -29.40 50.78 -9.23
N GLU A 170 -28.22 51.01 -9.80
CA GLU A 170 -28.09 51.04 -11.26
C GLU A 170 -28.48 49.67 -11.82
N PRO A 171 -29.37 49.61 -12.83
CA PRO A 171 -29.74 48.35 -13.43
C PRO A 171 -28.51 47.75 -14.09
N VAL A 172 -28.15 46.53 -13.68
CA VAL A 172 -27.12 45.76 -14.38
C VAL A 172 -27.67 45.45 -15.76
N VAL A 173 -27.18 46.16 -16.78
CA VAL A 173 -27.52 45.86 -18.17
C VAL A 173 -26.83 44.53 -18.48
N GLU A 174 -27.60 43.44 -18.45
CA GLU A 174 -27.11 42.16 -18.97
C GLU A 174 -26.74 42.39 -20.44
N VAL A 175 -25.46 42.22 -20.77
CA VAL A 175 -24.98 42.29 -22.14
C VAL A 175 -25.55 41.07 -22.84
N VAL A 176 -26.71 41.22 -23.49
CA VAL A 176 -27.34 40.14 -24.24
C VAL A 176 -26.44 39.85 -25.45
N PRO A 177 -25.86 38.65 -25.58
CA PRO A 177 -25.07 38.32 -26.75
C PRO A 177 -25.95 38.38 -28.01
N GLU A 178 -25.48 39.04 -29.07
CA GLU A 178 -26.22 39.13 -30.35
C GLU A 178 -26.51 37.77 -30.99
N THR A 179 -25.77 36.72 -30.61
CA THR A 179 -26.00 35.33 -31.01
C THR A 179 -25.76 34.38 -29.85
N GLY A 180 -26.39 33.21 -29.83
CA GLY A 180 -26.20 32.16 -28.81
C GLY A 180 -24.83 31.46 -28.82
N PHE A 181 -23.82 32.05 -29.47
CA PHE A 181 -22.46 31.53 -29.59
C PHE A 181 -21.52 32.35 -28.70
N HIS A 182 -20.88 31.71 -27.73
CA HIS A 182 -19.88 32.35 -26.88
C HIS A 182 -18.52 32.33 -27.61
N PRO A 183 -17.92 33.49 -27.94
CA PRO A 183 -16.69 33.57 -28.72
C PRO A 183 -15.41 33.09 -27.99
N ASP A 184 -15.52 32.66 -26.73
CA ASP A 184 -14.38 32.29 -25.89
C ASP A 184 -13.99 30.82 -26.02
N VAL A 185 -14.64 30.04 -26.88
CA VAL A 185 -14.18 28.69 -27.22
C VAL A 185 -13.18 28.82 -28.36
N PRO A 186 -11.87 28.64 -28.11
CA PRO A 186 -10.88 28.66 -29.18
C PRO A 186 -11.23 27.58 -30.21
N SER A 187 -10.98 27.85 -31.49
CA SER A 187 -11.12 26.82 -32.53
C SER A 187 -10.22 25.63 -32.18
N TYR A 188 -10.83 24.55 -31.69
CA TYR A 188 -10.15 23.31 -31.34
C TYR A 188 -10.46 22.28 -32.41
N PRO A 189 -9.43 21.71 -33.09
CA PRO A 189 -9.63 20.68 -34.10
C PRO A 189 -9.95 19.35 -33.41
N PHE A 190 -11.16 19.26 -32.83
CA PHE A 190 -11.60 18.09 -32.08
C PHE A 190 -11.52 16.83 -32.92
N GLU A 191 -11.97 16.88 -34.17
CA GLU A 191 -11.96 15.72 -35.08
C GLU A 191 -10.54 15.21 -35.32
N GLU A 192 -9.58 16.10 -35.62
CA GLU A 192 -8.18 15.72 -35.83
C GLU A 192 -7.56 15.11 -34.56
N GLN A 193 -7.81 15.72 -33.40
CA GLN A 193 -7.30 15.23 -32.13
C GLN A 193 -7.96 13.92 -31.70
N TYR A 194 -9.26 13.77 -31.94
CA TYR A 194 -10.00 12.54 -31.72
C TYR A 194 -9.48 11.42 -32.61
N ASP A 195 -9.30 11.67 -33.90
CA ASP A 195 -8.78 10.68 -34.85
C ASP A 195 -7.36 10.27 -34.50
N ASN A 196 -6.49 11.23 -34.14
CA ASN A 196 -5.13 10.93 -33.70
C ASN A 196 -5.11 10.13 -32.39
N PHE A 197 -5.97 10.49 -31.42
CA PHE A 197 -6.11 9.75 -30.17
C PHE A 197 -6.66 8.34 -30.42
N ALA A 198 -7.72 8.19 -31.21
CA ALA A 198 -8.34 6.92 -31.55
C ALA A 198 -7.39 6.04 -32.37
N PHE A 199 -6.55 6.62 -33.22
CA PHE A 199 -5.53 5.90 -33.97
C PHE A 199 -4.44 5.36 -33.04
N ASN A 200 -3.89 6.19 -32.14
CA ASN A 200 -2.81 5.78 -31.22
C ASN A 200 -3.30 4.94 -30.04
N SER A 201 -4.58 5.04 -29.67
CA SER A 201 -5.14 4.29 -28.56
C SER A 201 -5.38 2.84 -28.92
N LEU A 202 -5.03 1.97 -27.97
CA LEU A 202 -5.17 0.52 -28.08
C LEU A 202 -6.58 0.04 -27.65
N LEU A 203 -7.11 0.61 -26.57
CA LEU A 203 -8.36 0.16 -25.96
C LEU A 203 -9.59 0.87 -26.56
N THR A 204 -9.67 0.92 -27.88
CA THR A 204 -10.76 1.62 -28.59
C THR A 204 -11.95 0.71 -28.91
N ARG A 205 -11.78 -0.61 -28.78
CA ARG A 205 -12.81 -1.62 -29.07
C ARG A 205 -13.15 -2.43 -27.83
N GLU A 206 -14.43 -2.70 -27.65
CA GLU A 206 -14.95 -3.45 -26.49
C GLU A 206 -14.35 -4.86 -26.41
N GLU A 207 -14.12 -5.49 -27.56
CA GLU A 207 -13.54 -6.83 -27.64
C GLU A 207 -12.10 -6.88 -27.15
N ALA A 208 -11.30 -5.84 -27.46
CA ALA A 208 -9.94 -5.71 -26.97
C ALA A 208 -9.90 -5.46 -25.46
N ILE A 209 -10.83 -4.65 -24.94
CA ILE A 209 -10.99 -4.41 -23.50
C ILE A 209 -11.38 -5.72 -22.78
N PHE A 210 -12.33 -6.47 -23.34
CA PHE A 210 -12.78 -7.73 -22.77
C PHE A 210 -11.68 -8.81 -22.79
N ALA A 211 -10.94 -8.89 -23.90
CA ALA A 211 -9.76 -9.76 -24.00
C ALA A 211 -8.73 -9.42 -22.93
N MET A 212 -8.41 -8.12 -22.75
CA MET A 212 -7.46 -7.66 -21.74
C MET A 212 -7.93 -7.97 -20.31
N ASN A 213 -9.22 -7.79 -20.02
CA ASN A 213 -9.78 -8.14 -18.71
C ASN A 213 -9.61 -9.63 -18.39
N LYS A 214 -9.84 -10.53 -19.36
CA LYS A 214 -9.59 -11.96 -19.19
C LYS A 214 -8.12 -12.28 -19.00
N VAL A 215 -7.25 -11.68 -19.82
CA VAL A 215 -5.79 -11.84 -19.70
C VAL A 215 -5.33 -11.43 -18.30
N ARG A 216 -5.76 -10.26 -17.82
CA ARG A 216 -5.40 -9.75 -16.49
C ARG A 216 -5.94 -10.66 -15.39
N ALA A 217 -7.15 -11.18 -15.52
CA ALA A 217 -7.71 -12.12 -14.55
C ALA A 217 -6.87 -13.41 -14.43
N GLU A 218 -6.45 -14.00 -15.54
CA GLU A 218 -5.57 -15.18 -15.53
C GLU A 218 -4.16 -14.85 -15.04
N CYS A 219 -3.61 -13.68 -15.38
CA CYS A 219 -2.31 -13.22 -14.90
C CYS A 219 -2.32 -12.98 -13.38
N ASN A 220 -3.38 -12.39 -12.84
CA ASN A 220 -3.54 -12.19 -11.38
C ASN A 220 -3.61 -13.52 -10.62
N LYS A 221 -4.19 -14.58 -11.20
CA LYS A 221 -4.17 -15.91 -10.58
C LYS A 221 -2.75 -16.43 -10.45
N VAL A 222 -1.93 -16.29 -11.49
CA VAL A 222 -0.50 -16.69 -11.47
C VAL A 222 0.27 -15.92 -10.41
N SER A 223 0.08 -14.59 -10.33
CA SER A 223 0.72 -13.78 -9.29
C SER A 223 0.37 -14.21 -7.86
N ALA A 224 -0.81 -14.81 -7.65
CA ALA A 224 -1.25 -15.31 -6.34
C ALA A 224 -0.83 -16.77 -6.05
N MET A 225 -0.21 -17.47 -7.00
CA MET A 225 0.34 -18.80 -6.76
C MET A 225 1.63 -18.72 -5.92
N SER A 226 2.15 -19.87 -5.49
CA SER A 226 3.42 -19.95 -4.77
C SER A 226 4.28 -21.06 -5.36
N LEU A 227 5.56 -20.75 -5.60
CA LEU A 227 6.56 -21.73 -6.06
C LEU A 227 6.94 -22.73 -4.97
N PHE A 228 6.68 -22.39 -3.71
CA PHE A 228 7.03 -23.17 -2.54
C PHE A 228 5.79 -23.51 -1.72
N HIS A 229 5.84 -24.64 -1.02
CA HIS A 229 4.81 -25.03 -0.08
C HIS A 229 5.00 -24.29 1.26
N VAL A 230 4.25 -23.19 1.43
CA VAL A 230 4.28 -22.30 2.60
C VAL A 230 2.83 -21.92 2.99
N PRO A 231 2.45 -21.91 4.28
CA PRO A 231 3.23 -22.30 5.45
C PRO A 231 3.27 -23.82 5.67
N MET A 232 4.35 -24.32 6.28
CA MET A 232 4.45 -25.73 6.68
C MET A 232 3.80 -25.99 8.04
N THR A 233 3.02 -27.07 8.09
CA THR A 233 2.30 -27.51 9.30
C THR A 233 3.03 -28.61 10.08
N LYS A 234 3.98 -29.31 9.43
CA LYS A 234 4.77 -30.40 10.02
C LYS A 234 6.25 -30.18 9.75
N TYR A 235 7.09 -30.60 10.67
CA TYR A 235 8.52 -30.76 10.44
C TYR A 235 8.77 -32.05 9.65
N LEU A 236 9.78 -32.04 8.77
CA LEU A 236 10.09 -33.16 7.87
C LEU A 236 11.59 -33.48 7.90
N ARG A 237 11.98 -34.68 7.47
CA ARG A 237 13.40 -34.94 7.16
C ARG A 237 13.85 -34.06 6.00
N LEU A 238 15.16 -33.78 5.90
CA LEU A 238 15.69 -32.87 4.86
C LEU A 238 15.31 -33.32 3.45
N GLU A 239 15.38 -34.63 3.17
CA GLU A 239 15.04 -35.22 1.87
C GLU A 239 13.54 -35.06 1.54
N GLU A 240 12.66 -35.32 2.52
CA GLU A 240 11.21 -35.16 2.37
C GLU A 240 10.82 -33.69 2.17
N PHE A 241 11.52 -32.78 2.86
CA PHE A 241 11.38 -31.34 2.67
C PHE A 241 11.79 -30.94 1.25
N GLU A 242 12.95 -31.41 0.77
CA GLU A 242 13.41 -31.13 -0.60
C GLU A 242 12.41 -31.64 -1.64
N GLN A 243 11.92 -32.86 -1.46
CA GLN A 243 10.93 -33.45 -2.35
C GLN A 243 9.63 -32.64 -2.38
N THR A 244 9.10 -32.25 -1.22
CA THR A 244 7.85 -31.47 -1.10
C THR A 244 7.97 -30.12 -1.82
N GLN A 245 9.08 -29.40 -1.60
CA GLN A 245 9.31 -28.09 -2.23
C GLN A 245 9.60 -28.21 -3.74
N SER A 246 10.34 -29.24 -4.16
CA SER A 246 10.59 -29.52 -5.57
C SER A 246 9.32 -29.89 -6.33
N GLN A 247 8.41 -30.65 -5.69
CA GLN A 247 7.13 -31.01 -6.29
C GLN A 247 6.23 -29.77 -6.48
N ALA A 248 6.18 -28.88 -5.49
CA ALA A 248 5.41 -27.63 -5.59
C ALA A 248 5.88 -26.76 -6.76
N SER A 249 7.19 -26.51 -6.87
CA SER A 249 7.77 -25.74 -7.98
C SER A 249 7.57 -26.41 -9.34
N SER A 250 7.69 -27.74 -9.42
CA SER A 250 7.44 -28.50 -10.66
C SER A 250 5.98 -28.40 -11.12
N GLN A 251 5.02 -28.44 -10.19
CA GLN A 251 3.60 -28.29 -10.51
C GLN A 251 3.30 -26.90 -11.10
N VAL A 252 3.87 -25.85 -10.51
CA VAL A 252 3.74 -24.49 -11.04
C VAL A 252 4.39 -24.38 -12.41
N GLN A 253 5.59 -24.95 -12.60
CA GLN A 253 6.27 -24.95 -13.90
C GLN A 253 5.41 -25.58 -15.01
N LEU A 254 4.81 -26.75 -14.76
CA LEU A 254 3.93 -27.40 -15.73
C LEU A 254 2.70 -26.54 -16.04
N PHE A 255 2.09 -25.94 -15.01
CA PHE A 255 0.96 -25.03 -15.20
C PHE A 255 1.32 -23.83 -16.07
N LEU A 256 2.48 -23.20 -15.83
CA LEU A 256 2.95 -22.02 -16.57
C LEU A 256 3.24 -22.34 -18.05
N LYS A 257 3.81 -23.50 -18.34
CA LYS A 257 4.22 -23.88 -19.70
C LYS A 257 3.07 -24.39 -20.56
N ASP A 258 2.08 -25.06 -19.96
CA ASP A 258 0.99 -25.70 -20.69
C ASP A 258 -0.36 -24.98 -20.48
N SER A 259 -0.92 -25.15 -19.28
CA SER A 259 -2.29 -24.72 -18.97
C SER A 259 -2.51 -23.21 -19.08
N TRP A 260 -1.55 -22.42 -18.61
CA TRP A 260 -1.65 -20.97 -18.61
C TRP A 260 -1.62 -20.40 -20.04
N ILE A 261 -0.69 -20.88 -20.86
CA ILE A 261 -0.58 -20.49 -22.28
C ILE A 261 -1.83 -20.90 -23.06
N ALA A 262 -2.32 -22.13 -22.87
CA ALA A 262 -3.53 -22.62 -23.53
C ALA A 262 -4.76 -21.78 -23.15
N THR A 263 -4.91 -21.44 -21.87
CA THR A 263 -6.04 -20.66 -21.35
C THR A 263 -6.01 -19.23 -21.89
N LEU A 264 -4.84 -18.57 -21.87
CA LEU A 264 -4.68 -17.22 -22.40
C LEU A 264 -4.90 -17.17 -23.92
N ARG A 265 -4.40 -18.15 -24.66
CA ARG A 265 -4.62 -18.27 -26.11
C ARG A 265 -6.12 -18.37 -26.40
N ALA A 266 -6.84 -19.24 -25.70
CA ALA A 266 -8.27 -19.39 -25.87
C ALA A 266 -9.01 -18.09 -25.49
N ALA A 267 -8.63 -17.42 -24.40
CA ALA A 267 -9.25 -16.17 -23.97
C ALA A 267 -9.11 -15.05 -25.02
N ILE A 268 -7.93 -14.89 -25.61
CA ILE A 268 -7.68 -13.87 -26.64
C ILE A 268 -8.41 -14.23 -27.94
N ARG A 269 -8.26 -15.47 -28.43
CA ARG A 269 -8.87 -15.90 -29.71
C ARG A 269 -10.39 -15.87 -29.66
N THR A 270 -11.00 -16.27 -28.55
CA THR A 270 -12.47 -16.22 -28.40
C THR A 270 -12.99 -14.79 -28.34
N SER A 271 -12.26 -13.88 -27.70
CA SER A 271 -12.70 -12.49 -27.53
C SER A 271 -12.50 -11.67 -28.81
N LEU A 272 -11.45 -11.94 -29.59
CA LEU A 272 -11.15 -11.22 -30.83
C LEU A 272 -11.73 -11.90 -32.09
N ARG A 273 -12.49 -13.00 -31.95
CA ARG A 273 -13.05 -13.75 -33.08
C ARG A 273 -13.99 -12.92 -33.95
N ASP A 274 -14.87 -12.15 -33.31
CA ASP A 274 -15.96 -11.45 -33.99
C ASP A 274 -15.56 -10.06 -34.52
N VAL A 275 -14.31 -9.65 -34.25
CA VAL A 275 -13.75 -8.33 -34.61
C VAL A 275 -13.52 -8.20 -36.12
N GLY A 276 -13.42 -9.33 -36.83
CA GLY A 276 -13.35 -9.41 -38.29
C GLY A 276 -12.09 -8.80 -38.92
N LYS A 277 -12.23 -8.26 -40.14
CA LYS A 277 -11.13 -7.58 -40.86
C LYS A 277 -10.90 -6.19 -40.25
N GLY A 278 -9.65 -5.87 -39.92
CA GLY A 278 -9.24 -4.58 -39.36
C GLY A 278 -7.94 -4.68 -38.56
N TRP A 279 -7.68 -3.70 -37.71
CA TRP A 279 -6.44 -3.59 -36.91
C TRP A 279 -6.16 -4.74 -35.93
N TYR A 280 -7.15 -5.60 -35.67
CA TYR A 280 -7.09 -6.77 -34.78
C TYR A 280 -7.27 -8.10 -35.53
N ASN A 281 -6.87 -8.16 -36.80
CA ASN A 281 -6.98 -9.36 -37.61
C ASN A 281 -6.04 -10.48 -37.10
N LEU A 282 -6.61 -11.55 -36.52
CA LEU A 282 -5.87 -12.72 -36.06
C LEU A 282 -5.33 -13.59 -37.21
N HIS A 283 -5.88 -13.44 -38.41
CA HIS A 283 -5.53 -14.19 -39.62
C HIS A 283 -4.60 -13.38 -40.54
N GLU A 284 -3.84 -12.44 -39.98
CA GLU A 284 -2.84 -11.70 -40.73
C GLU A 284 -1.69 -12.63 -41.13
N THR A 285 -1.26 -12.59 -42.38
CA THR A 285 -0.18 -13.45 -42.91
C THR A 285 1.08 -12.65 -43.19
N ASN A 286 0.96 -11.34 -43.38
CA ASN A 286 2.09 -10.47 -43.66
C ASN A 286 2.71 -9.92 -42.37
N TRP A 287 3.96 -10.29 -42.12
CA TRP A 287 4.73 -9.84 -40.96
C TRP A 287 4.83 -8.31 -40.84
N GLU A 288 5.06 -7.60 -41.94
CA GLU A 288 5.23 -6.14 -41.91
C GLU A 288 3.93 -5.42 -41.55
N VAL A 289 2.80 -5.94 -42.04
CA VAL A 289 1.46 -5.42 -41.72
C VAL A 289 1.17 -5.67 -40.24
N TYR A 290 1.50 -6.86 -39.74
CA TYR A 290 1.36 -7.19 -38.33
C TYR A 290 2.18 -6.25 -37.44
N GLN A 291 3.45 -6.00 -37.75
CA GLN A 291 4.32 -5.13 -36.94
C GLN A 291 3.81 -3.70 -36.80
N ARG A 292 3.02 -3.21 -37.76
CA ARG A 292 2.41 -1.86 -37.75
C ARG A 292 0.97 -1.86 -37.23
N SER A 293 0.45 -3.01 -36.82
CA SER A 293 -0.94 -3.18 -36.39
C SER A 293 -1.13 -2.89 -34.90
N LYS A 294 -2.35 -2.53 -34.50
CA LYS A 294 -2.73 -2.44 -33.09
C LYS A 294 -2.70 -3.80 -32.39
N LEU A 295 -2.87 -4.90 -33.13
CA LEU A 295 -2.73 -6.24 -32.59
C LEU A 295 -1.31 -6.48 -32.05
N LYS A 296 -0.26 -5.97 -32.71
CA LYS A 296 1.11 -6.08 -32.23
C LYS A 296 1.30 -5.38 -30.89
N SER A 297 0.89 -4.11 -30.80
CA SER A 297 0.95 -3.35 -29.55
C SER A 297 0.10 -4.00 -28.44
N PHE A 298 -1.00 -4.66 -28.80
CA PHE A 298 -1.82 -5.43 -27.85
C PHE A 298 -1.08 -6.67 -27.34
N MET A 299 -0.47 -7.46 -28.23
CA MET A 299 0.31 -8.63 -27.82
C MET A 299 1.55 -8.25 -27.01
N GLU A 300 2.17 -7.09 -27.27
CA GLU A 300 3.24 -6.55 -26.43
C GLU A 300 2.75 -6.18 -25.03
N MET A 301 1.59 -5.53 -24.92
CA MET A 301 0.96 -5.26 -23.62
C MET A 301 0.66 -6.55 -22.86
N VAL A 302 0.13 -7.58 -23.54
CA VAL A 302 -0.12 -8.89 -22.94
C VAL A 302 1.20 -9.53 -22.48
N LYS A 303 2.26 -9.46 -23.30
CA LYS A 303 3.60 -9.95 -22.94
C LYS A 303 4.09 -9.29 -21.65
N PHE A 304 4.03 -7.96 -21.56
CA PHE A 304 4.44 -7.25 -20.35
C PHE A 304 3.58 -7.63 -19.14
N CYS A 305 2.27 -7.78 -19.32
CA CYS A 305 1.39 -8.23 -18.23
C CYS A 305 1.76 -9.64 -17.74
N MET A 306 2.11 -10.56 -18.64
CA MET A 306 2.56 -11.90 -18.27
C MET A 306 3.91 -11.87 -17.55
N GLN A 307 4.88 -11.09 -18.05
CA GLN A 307 6.20 -10.93 -17.42
C GLN A 307 6.09 -10.32 -16.02
N ASP A 308 5.25 -9.29 -15.87
CA ASP A 308 4.96 -8.65 -14.58
C ASP A 308 4.36 -9.66 -13.59
N SER A 309 3.41 -10.48 -14.04
CA SER A 309 2.82 -11.52 -13.19
C SER A 309 3.79 -12.62 -12.78
N LEU A 310 4.69 -13.04 -13.67
CA LEU A 310 5.77 -13.97 -13.32
C LEU A 310 6.73 -13.34 -12.30
N ARG A 311 7.05 -12.06 -12.46
CA ARG A 311 7.92 -11.33 -11.53
C ARG A 311 7.32 -11.29 -10.12
N TYR A 312 6.03 -10.95 -10.00
CA TYR A 312 5.33 -11.00 -8.70
C TYR A 312 5.29 -12.40 -8.10
N LEU A 313 4.95 -13.43 -8.89
CA LEU A 313 4.96 -14.82 -8.43
C LEU A 313 6.32 -15.21 -7.82
N VAL A 314 7.42 -14.91 -8.52
CA VAL A 314 8.76 -15.25 -8.03
C VAL A 314 9.10 -14.44 -6.78
N GLN A 315 8.96 -13.12 -6.82
CA GLN A 315 9.34 -12.25 -5.71
C GLN A 315 8.59 -12.59 -4.43
N ASP A 316 7.26 -12.72 -4.50
CA ASP A 316 6.44 -13.05 -3.34
C ASP A 316 6.76 -14.46 -2.82
N SER A 317 6.98 -15.43 -3.72
CA SER A 317 7.37 -16.78 -3.32
C SER A 317 8.71 -16.82 -2.58
N LEU A 318 9.73 -16.12 -3.09
CA LEU A 318 11.06 -16.09 -2.49
C LEU A 318 11.04 -15.37 -1.13
N VAL A 319 10.30 -14.27 -1.02
CA VAL A 319 10.10 -13.55 0.24
C VAL A 319 9.40 -14.44 1.27
N ASN A 320 8.31 -15.10 0.88
CA ASN A 320 7.56 -15.98 1.78
C ASN A 320 8.37 -17.20 2.23
N PHE A 321 9.16 -17.80 1.34
CA PHE A 321 10.06 -18.90 1.66
C PHE A 321 11.16 -18.46 2.64
N THR A 322 11.77 -17.30 2.38
CA THR A 322 12.78 -16.70 3.27
C THR A 322 12.18 -16.39 4.65
N GLN A 323 10.98 -15.80 4.69
CA GLN A 323 10.30 -15.46 5.94
C GLN A 323 9.95 -16.70 6.75
N MET A 324 9.55 -17.81 6.11
CA MET A 324 9.31 -19.09 6.80
C MET A 324 10.57 -19.60 7.51
N LEU A 325 11.74 -19.49 6.88
CA LEU A 325 13.03 -19.86 7.46
C LEU A 325 13.44 -18.91 8.59
N LEU A 326 13.24 -17.61 8.42
CA LEU A 326 13.51 -16.61 9.46
C LEU A 326 12.60 -16.78 10.69
N ASP A 327 11.31 -17.04 10.49
CA ASP A 327 10.36 -17.29 11.58
C ASP A 327 10.75 -18.54 12.40
N ALA A 328 11.29 -19.56 11.73
CA ALA A 328 11.79 -20.76 12.38
C ALA A 328 13.14 -20.54 13.08
N ALA A 329 14.02 -19.71 12.51
CA ALA A 329 15.33 -19.37 13.07
C ALA A 329 15.32 -18.20 14.06
N PHE A 330 14.18 -17.55 14.30
CA PHE A 330 14.05 -16.27 15.00
C PHE A 330 14.86 -16.15 16.29
N SER A 331 14.78 -17.14 17.18
CA SER A 331 15.48 -17.12 18.47
C SER A 331 16.99 -17.29 18.38
N VAL A 332 17.49 -17.69 17.22
CA VAL A 332 18.91 -18.02 16.98
C VAL A 332 19.63 -16.91 16.21
N LEU A 333 18.91 -15.95 15.64
CA LEU A 333 19.46 -14.92 14.76
C LEU A 333 20.42 -13.97 15.49
N GLU A 334 20.20 -13.71 16.78
CA GLU A 334 21.02 -12.80 17.59
C GLU A 334 22.31 -13.44 18.14
N LEU A 335 22.51 -14.75 17.95
CA LEU A 335 23.69 -15.43 18.49
C LEU A 335 24.97 -14.98 17.78
N SER A 336 25.96 -14.55 18.55
CA SER A 336 27.30 -14.22 18.07
C SER A 336 28.33 -15.22 18.61
N GLY A 337 28.94 -16.02 17.73
CA GLY A 337 30.07 -16.91 18.06
C GLY A 337 29.70 -18.37 18.38
N GLU A 338 30.71 -19.16 18.77
CA GLU A 338 30.51 -20.52 19.27
C GLU A 338 29.86 -20.49 20.65
N MET A 339 28.89 -21.37 20.86
CA MET A 339 28.10 -21.46 22.09
C MET A 339 28.35 -22.81 22.78
N GLU A 340 28.32 -22.83 24.10
CA GLU A 340 28.16 -24.03 24.91
C GLU A 340 26.70 -24.15 25.39
N TRP A 341 26.10 -25.33 25.28
CA TRP A 341 24.66 -25.52 25.57
C TRP A 341 24.32 -25.40 27.07
N GLY A 342 25.25 -25.78 27.95
CA GLY A 342 25.07 -25.86 29.40
C GLY A 342 24.48 -27.20 29.88
N ASN A 343 24.20 -27.29 31.19
CA ASN A 343 23.84 -28.55 31.85
C ASN A 343 22.37 -29.00 31.65
N ASN A 344 21.49 -28.08 31.23
CA ASN A 344 20.07 -28.39 31.07
C ASN A 344 19.77 -28.85 29.64
N LEU A 345 19.68 -30.17 29.45
CA LEU A 345 19.39 -30.78 28.15
C LEU A 345 17.90 -30.79 27.80
N ILE A 346 17.01 -30.45 28.73
CA ILE A 346 15.54 -30.63 28.62
C ILE A 346 14.87 -29.38 28.04
N HIS A 347 15.29 -28.19 28.50
CA HIS A 347 14.65 -26.93 28.11
C HIS A 347 15.53 -26.13 27.16
N SER A 348 15.05 -25.97 25.92
CA SER A 348 15.66 -25.09 24.93
C SER A 348 15.26 -23.64 25.16
N GLN A 349 16.26 -22.76 25.17
CA GLN A 349 16.09 -21.30 25.13
C GLN A 349 15.79 -20.81 23.71
N PHE A 350 16.05 -21.64 22.70
CA PHE A 350 15.95 -21.31 21.27
C PHE A 350 14.68 -21.90 20.67
N LYS A 351 13.52 -21.39 21.06
CA LYS A 351 12.24 -21.82 20.46
C LYS A 351 11.93 -21.05 19.18
N PRO A 352 11.38 -21.68 18.13
CA PRO A 352 10.94 -20.96 16.95
C PRO A 352 9.76 -20.03 17.29
N LYS A 353 9.55 -18.98 16.48
CA LYS A 353 8.39 -18.09 16.62
C LYS A 353 7.10 -18.78 16.16
N LYS A 354 7.21 -19.66 15.16
CA LYS A 354 6.13 -20.51 14.63
C LYS A 354 6.49 -21.99 14.78
N ASN A 355 6.62 -22.72 13.68
CA ASN A 355 6.90 -24.16 13.66
C ASN A 355 8.38 -24.44 13.40
N CYS A 356 8.87 -25.57 13.92
CA CYS A 356 10.10 -26.19 13.42
C CYS A 356 9.85 -26.70 11.99
N LEU A 357 10.91 -26.74 11.18
CA LEU A 357 10.84 -27.15 9.78
C LEU A 357 11.46 -28.52 9.56
N PHE A 358 12.52 -28.84 10.30
CA PHE A 358 13.33 -30.03 10.06
C PHE A 358 13.26 -31.01 11.21
N TYR A 359 13.22 -32.30 10.89
CA TYR A 359 13.35 -33.41 11.81
C TYR A 359 14.74 -34.01 11.71
N VAL A 360 15.43 -34.16 12.84
CA VAL A 360 16.75 -34.79 12.93
C VAL A 360 16.85 -35.68 14.15
N ASP A 361 17.50 -36.83 14.00
CA ASP A 361 17.83 -37.71 15.12
C ASP A 361 19.27 -37.45 15.57
N LEU A 362 19.48 -37.34 16.88
CA LEU A 362 20.82 -37.33 17.48
C LEU A 362 21.31 -38.78 17.62
N ILE A 363 22.54 -39.03 17.19
CA ILE A 363 23.22 -40.32 17.30
C ILE A 363 24.48 -40.12 18.14
N LEU A 364 24.71 -41.06 19.06
CA LEU A 364 25.95 -41.17 19.83
C LEU A 364 26.63 -42.48 19.44
N ASP A 365 27.75 -42.39 18.73
CA ASP A 365 28.52 -43.55 18.26
C ASP A 365 29.96 -43.54 18.81
N LYS A 366 30.83 -44.38 18.24
CA LYS A 366 32.24 -44.47 18.65
C LYS A 366 33.05 -43.22 18.26
N GLU A 367 32.61 -42.48 17.24
CA GLU A 367 33.31 -41.30 16.69
C GLU A 367 32.88 -40.00 17.39
N GLY A 368 31.67 -39.93 17.94
CA GLY A 368 31.19 -38.76 18.64
C GLY A 368 29.68 -38.65 18.76
N SER A 369 29.23 -37.50 19.24
CA SER A 369 27.83 -37.08 19.11
C SER A 369 27.61 -36.37 17.77
N HIS A 370 26.78 -36.92 16.90
CA HIS A 370 26.46 -36.31 15.60
C HIS A 370 24.97 -36.51 15.25
N TYR A 371 24.52 -35.93 14.14
CA TYR A 371 23.14 -36.05 13.67
C TYR A 371 23.06 -36.96 12.45
N THR A 372 21.95 -37.68 12.29
CA THR A 372 21.70 -38.54 11.11
C THR A 372 21.85 -37.79 9.79
N THR A 373 21.47 -36.51 9.77
CA THR A 373 21.60 -35.63 8.61
C THR A 373 22.82 -34.71 8.80
N ASN A 374 23.67 -34.63 7.78
CA ASN A 374 24.82 -33.74 7.82
C ASN A 374 24.37 -32.27 7.94
N LEU A 375 24.86 -31.56 8.95
CA LEU A 375 24.51 -30.17 9.19
C LEU A 375 24.89 -29.24 8.02
N THR A 376 25.93 -29.55 7.25
CA THR A 376 26.34 -28.72 6.12
C THR A 376 25.40 -28.86 4.90
N SER A 377 24.65 -29.96 4.79
CA SER A 377 23.78 -30.17 3.62
C SER A 377 22.52 -29.30 3.66
N PHE A 378 22.08 -28.83 4.83
CA PHE A 378 20.89 -27.96 4.95
C PHE A 378 21.05 -26.68 4.14
N ALA A 379 22.20 -26.01 4.25
CA ALA A 379 22.46 -24.78 3.51
C ALA A 379 22.45 -25.03 2.00
N SER A 380 23.16 -26.07 1.52
CA SER A 380 23.22 -26.38 0.08
C SER A 380 21.87 -26.77 -0.50
N VAL A 381 21.07 -27.57 0.22
CA VAL A 381 19.73 -28.00 -0.24
C VAL A 381 18.78 -26.81 -0.31
N LEU A 382 18.78 -25.93 0.70
CA LEU A 382 17.91 -24.76 0.70
C LEU A 382 18.24 -23.76 -0.42
N ILE A 383 19.53 -23.50 -0.67
CA ILE A 383 19.93 -22.65 -1.80
C ILE A 383 19.61 -23.32 -3.14
N SER A 384 19.82 -24.64 -3.26
CA SER A 384 19.44 -25.40 -4.46
C SER A 384 17.93 -25.30 -4.73
N LEU A 385 17.08 -25.47 -3.71
CA LEU A 385 15.63 -25.31 -3.82
C LEU A 385 15.22 -23.89 -4.22
N PHE A 386 15.86 -22.89 -3.61
CA PHE A 386 15.62 -21.49 -3.93
C PHE A 386 15.90 -21.19 -5.41
N ASN A 387 17.05 -21.66 -5.92
CA ASN A 387 17.42 -21.49 -7.32
C ASN A 387 16.54 -22.32 -8.27
N LYS A 388 16.20 -23.57 -7.91
CA LYS A 388 15.25 -24.42 -8.65
C LYS A 388 13.88 -23.73 -8.78
N GLY A 389 13.42 -23.05 -7.74
CA GLY A 389 12.18 -22.27 -7.76
C GLY A 389 12.22 -21.13 -8.79
N ILE A 390 13.33 -20.40 -8.89
CA ILE A 390 13.51 -19.35 -9.91
C ILE A 390 13.53 -19.98 -11.31
N ALA A 391 14.36 -21.00 -11.51
CA ALA A 391 14.49 -21.72 -12.78
C ALA A 391 13.18 -22.39 -13.24
N ALA A 392 12.27 -22.71 -12.31
CA ALA A 392 10.95 -23.24 -12.63
C ALA A 392 10.12 -22.27 -13.50
N THR A 393 10.33 -20.97 -13.35
CA THR A 393 9.65 -19.92 -14.12
C THR A 393 10.36 -19.54 -15.41
N HIS A 394 11.54 -20.09 -15.67
CA HIS A 394 12.25 -19.90 -16.92
C HIS A 394 11.67 -20.81 -18.01
N ASN A 395 11.90 -20.43 -19.27
CA ASN A 395 11.44 -21.17 -20.45
C ASN A 395 9.92 -21.23 -20.60
N VAL A 396 9.19 -20.21 -20.14
CA VAL A 396 7.78 -20.04 -20.47
C VAL A 396 7.70 -19.39 -21.85
N PRO A 397 7.00 -19.97 -22.83
CA PRO A 397 6.99 -19.44 -24.19
C PRO A 397 6.07 -18.22 -24.29
N GLN A 398 6.39 -17.28 -25.19
CA GLN A 398 5.54 -16.10 -25.41
C GLN A 398 4.25 -16.49 -26.12
N LEU A 399 3.16 -15.90 -25.65
CA LEU A 399 1.82 -16.20 -26.13
C LEU A 399 1.58 -15.80 -27.60
N GLU A 400 2.31 -14.77 -28.07
CA GLU A 400 2.17 -14.15 -29.40
C GLU A 400 2.15 -15.19 -30.54
N LYS A 401 3.10 -16.14 -30.51
CA LYS A 401 3.23 -17.22 -31.49
C LYS A 401 2.02 -18.16 -31.53
N TYR A 402 1.39 -18.43 -30.39
CA TYR A 402 0.27 -19.37 -30.32
C TYR A 402 -1.08 -18.72 -30.65
N VAL A 403 -1.17 -17.40 -30.55
CA VAL A 403 -2.36 -16.65 -30.95
C VAL A 403 -2.37 -16.42 -32.46
N LEU A 404 -1.20 -16.15 -33.04
CA LEU A 404 -0.98 -15.85 -34.47
C LEU A 404 -0.45 -17.09 -35.22
N GLU A 405 -1.36 -17.98 -35.57
CA GLU A 405 -1.04 -19.27 -36.21
C GLU A 405 -0.70 -19.14 -37.71
N ASP A 406 -1.19 -18.08 -38.36
CA ASP A 406 -1.05 -17.87 -39.81
C ASP A 406 0.25 -17.11 -40.19
N ILE A 407 1.04 -16.71 -39.20
CA ILE A 407 2.34 -16.04 -39.37
C ILE A 407 3.46 -17.06 -39.14
N PHE A 408 4.49 -17.03 -40.00
CA PHE A 408 5.68 -17.84 -39.81
C PHE A 408 6.60 -17.26 -38.70
N TRP A 409 6.99 -18.10 -37.74
CA TRP A 409 7.91 -17.76 -36.66
C TRP A 409 9.17 -18.64 -36.77
N ALA A 410 10.35 -18.02 -36.86
CA ALA A 410 11.62 -18.74 -36.93
C ALA A 410 11.91 -19.55 -35.64
N ASP A 411 11.66 -18.95 -34.47
CA ASP A 411 11.88 -19.56 -33.17
C ASP A 411 10.64 -19.42 -32.25
N THR A 412 10.66 -20.05 -31.08
CA THR A 412 9.68 -19.79 -30.02
C THR A 412 10.29 -18.80 -29.03
N PRO A 413 9.93 -17.51 -29.09
CA PRO A 413 10.45 -16.55 -28.12
C PRO A 413 9.94 -16.90 -26.72
N LEU A 414 10.77 -16.65 -25.71
CA LEU A 414 10.48 -16.95 -24.30
C LEU A 414 10.17 -15.67 -23.53
N LEU A 415 9.38 -15.78 -22.47
CA LEU A 415 9.16 -14.67 -21.53
C LEU A 415 10.40 -14.47 -20.67
N GLU A 416 10.77 -13.22 -20.45
CA GLU A 416 11.77 -12.87 -19.44
C GLU A 416 11.14 -13.06 -18.06
N SER A 417 11.89 -13.69 -17.16
CA SER A 417 11.55 -13.86 -15.75
C SER A 417 12.67 -13.27 -14.89
N VAL A 418 12.52 -13.34 -13.57
CA VAL A 418 13.49 -12.84 -12.59
C VAL A 418 14.84 -13.56 -12.77
N GLY A 419 15.91 -12.76 -12.81
CA GLY A 419 17.27 -13.24 -12.90
C GLY A 419 17.82 -13.76 -11.57
N GLU A 420 18.71 -14.75 -11.63
CA GLU A 420 19.31 -15.38 -10.42
C GLU A 420 20.25 -14.45 -9.63
N HIS A 421 20.71 -13.37 -10.26
CA HIS A 421 21.67 -12.39 -9.74
C HIS A 421 21.07 -10.99 -9.58
N GLU A 422 19.73 -10.88 -9.56
CA GLU A 422 19.12 -9.60 -9.22
C GLU A 422 19.46 -9.24 -7.76
N PRO A 423 19.75 -7.96 -7.44
CA PRO A 423 20.21 -7.56 -6.10
C PRO A 423 19.29 -8.03 -4.97
N LYS A 424 17.97 -8.02 -5.21
CA LYS A 424 16.99 -8.47 -4.20
C LYS A 424 17.01 -9.99 -4.00
N VAL A 425 17.31 -10.75 -5.05
CA VAL A 425 17.43 -12.21 -4.99
C VAL A 425 18.69 -12.60 -4.21
N GLU A 426 19.80 -11.89 -4.45
CA GLU A 426 21.05 -12.10 -3.71
C GLU A 426 20.89 -11.74 -2.23
N GLU A 427 20.25 -10.63 -1.90
CA GLU A 427 19.94 -10.25 -0.50
C GLU A 427 19.14 -11.34 0.24
N LEU A 428 18.13 -11.93 -0.41
CA LEU A 428 17.33 -13.02 0.16
C LEU A 428 18.16 -14.30 0.32
N ARG A 429 19.02 -14.61 -0.66
CA ARG A 429 19.93 -15.77 -0.61
C ARG A 429 20.88 -15.66 0.57
N ASP A 430 21.53 -14.51 0.73
CA ASP A 430 22.44 -14.23 1.85
C ASP A 430 21.71 -14.32 3.19
N THR A 431 20.47 -13.81 3.24
CA THR A 431 19.63 -13.89 4.44
C THR A 431 19.33 -15.35 4.83
N ILE A 432 19.00 -16.21 3.85
CA ILE A 432 18.77 -17.65 4.09
C ILE A 432 20.05 -18.32 4.60
N THR A 433 21.19 -18.08 3.93
CA THR A 433 22.48 -18.66 4.32
C THR A 433 22.88 -18.22 5.73
N MET A 434 22.71 -16.94 6.06
CA MET A 434 22.96 -16.40 7.40
C MET A 434 22.04 -17.07 8.44
N ALA A 435 20.73 -17.11 8.21
CA ALA A 435 19.77 -17.68 9.14
C ALA A 435 20.07 -19.15 9.47
N ILE A 436 20.41 -19.96 8.45
CA ILE A 436 20.75 -21.37 8.64
C ILE A 436 22.11 -21.51 9.32
N SER A 437 23.13 -20.75 8.92
CA SER A 437 24.45 -20.82 9.56
C SER A 437 24.38 -20.51 11.06
N LYS A 438 23.56 -19.54 11.45
CA LYS A 438 23.26 -19.21 12.86
C LYS A 438 22.49 -20.33 13.55
N ALA A 439 21.48 -20.92 12.89
CA ALA A 439 20.71 -22.03 13.43
C ALA A 439 21.56 -23.29 13.72
N LEU A 440 22.67 -23.49 12.99
CA LEU A 440 23.58 -24.62 13.20
C LEU A 440 24.48 -24.47 14.43
N ILE A 441 24.66 -23.27 14.97
CA ILE A 441 25.51 -23.02 16.16
C ILE A 441 24.97 -23.77 17.39
N PRO A 442 23.72 -23.55 17.84
CA PRO A 442 23.19 -24.27 19.01
C PRO A 442 23.01 -25.76 18.75
N MET A 443 22.82 -26.18 17.49
CA MET A 443 22.81 -27.59 17.12
C MET A 443 24.15 -28.27 17.42
N ARG A 444 25.28 -27.66 17.01
CA ARG A 444 26.62 -28.19 17.33
C ARG A 444 26.86 -28.18 18.84
N ALA A 445 26.48 -27.11 19.53
CA ALA A 445 26.60 -27.00 20.98
C ALA A 445 25.81 -28.10 21.71
N TYR A 446 24.58 -28.38 21.25
CA TYR A 446 23.73 -29.41 21.84
C TYR A 446 24.29 -30.81 21.62
N ALA A 447 24.79 -31.11 20.42
CA ALA A 447 25.45 -32.39 20.16
C ALA A 447 26.65 -32.59 21.11
N ARG A 448 27.59 -31.64 21.17
CA ARG A 448 28.77 -31.70 22.05
C ARG A 448 28.42 -31.98 23.52
N ALA A 449 27.28 -31.50 24.01
CA ALA A 449 26.85 -31.74 25.40
C ALA A 449 26.57 -33.23 25.72
N TYR A 450 26.42 -34.09 24.71
CA TYR A 450 26.28 -35.54 24.86
C TYR A 450 27.61 -36.30 24.86
N GLU A 451 28.73 -35.66 24.52
CA GLU A 451 30.06 -36.29 24.54
C GLU A 451 30.44 -36.79 25.95
N LYS A 452 29.89 -36.19 27.02
CA LYS A 452 30.05 -36.69 28.39
C LYS A 452 29.51 -38.11 28.63
N TYR A 453 28.62 -38.59 27.77
CA TYR A 453 28.08 -39.95 27.82
C TYR A 453 28.80 -40.91 26.85
N LEU A 454 29.81 -40.43 26.13
CA LEU A 454 30.55 -41.21 25.14
C LEU A 454 31.34 -42.35 25.78
N GLU A 455 31.94 -42.13 26.95
CA GLU A 455 32.61 -43.19 27.72
C GLU A 455 31.65 -44.33 28.06
N LEU A 456 30.48 -44.00 28.62
CA LEU A 456 29.43 -44.97 28.93
C LEU A 456 28.89 -45.66 27.67
N ASN A 457 28.87 -44.97 26.54
CA ASN A 457 28.44 -45.56 25.28
C ASN A 457 29.51 -46.47 24.67
N ASN A 458 30.79 -46.21 24.86
CA ASN A 458 31.86 -47.01 24.26
C ASN A 458 32.30 -48.19 25.12
N LEU A 459 31.93 -48.20 26.40
CA LEU A 459 32.20 -49.29 27.32
C LEU A 459 31.50 -50.58 26.88
N GLU A 460 32.29 -51.63 26.60
CA GLU A 460 31.76 -52.94 26.24
C GLU A 460 31.37 -53.71 27.50
N ILE A 461 30.15 -54.25 27.51
CA ILE A 461 29.57 -54.91 28.69
C ILE A 461 30.39 -56.16 29.07
N ASN A 462 31.00 -56.86 28.11
CA ASN A 462 31.80 -58.05 28.37
C ASN A 462 33.12 -57.69 29.08
N ASP A 463 33.82 -56.64 28.63
CA ASP A 463 35.05 -56.16 29.27
C ASP A 463 34.78 -55.72 30.71
N TYR A 464 33.63 -55.10 30.95
CA TYR A 464 33.17 -54.75 32.29
C TYR A 464 32.92 -55.97 33.16
N ILE A 465 32.26 -57.02 32.63
CA ILE A 465 32.01 -58.26 33.36
C ILE A 465 33.31 -58.97 33.71
N GLU A 466 34.27 -59.03 32.79
CA GLU A 466 35.57 -59.64 33.03
C GLU A 466 36.35 -58.89 34.13
N ASP A 467 36.44 -57.55 34.05
CA ASP A 467 37.12 -56.74 35.07
C ASP A 467 36.42 -56.85 36.44
N TYR A 468 35.08 -56.87 36.46
CA TYR A 468 34.30 -57.01 37.69
C TYR A 468 34.45 -58.40 38.32
N SER A 469 34.44 -59.46 37.51
CA SER A 469 34.62 -60.85 37.98
C SER A 469 36.05 -61.15 38.46
N SER A 470 37.04 -60.39 37.98
CA SER A 470 38.45 -60.53 38.37
C SER A 470 38.73 -60.00 39.79
N LYS A 471 37.83 -59.18 40.33
CA LYS A 471 37.94 -58.59 41.66
C LYS A 471 36.97 -59.33 42.60
N GLU A 472 37.47 -59.91 43.69
CA GLU A 472 36.60 -60.53 44.70
C GLU A 472 35.76 -59.44 45.37
N HIS A 473 34.43 -59.55 45.27
CA HIS A 473 33.49 -58.58 45.82
C HIS A 473 32.58 -59.23 46.85
N THR A 474 32.34 -58.52 47.95
CA THR A 474 31.40 -58.97 48.98
C THR A 474 29.95 -58.78 48.51
N ALA A 475 29.03 -59.58 49.04
CA ALA A 475 27.60 -59.46 48.70
C ALA A 475 27.01 -58.06 49.00
N SER A 476 27.62 -57.30 49.91
CA SER A 476 27.23 -55.91 50.19
C SER A 476 27.69 -54.93 49.09
N GLU A 477 28.89 -55.13 48.53
CA GLU A 477 29.44 -54.29 47.46
C GLU A 477 28.69 -54.52 46.15
N VAL A 478 28.34 -55.77 45.83
CA VAL A 478 27.49 -56.09 44.66
C VAL A 478 26.13 -55.42 44.74
N LYS A 479 25.48 -55.44 45.92
CA LYS A 479 24.19 -54.78 46.11
C LYS A 479 24.29 -53.26 45.93
N GLN A 480 25.35 -52.63 46.45
CA GLN A 480 25.57 -51.18 46.29
C GLN A 480 25.84 -50.81 44.83
N GLU A 481 26.60 -51.61 44.10
CA GLU A 481 26.88 -51.40 42.67
C GLU A 481 25.60 -51.48 41.82
N ILE A 482 24.76 -52.49 42.06
CA ILE A 482 23.46 -52.63 41.38
C ILE A 482 22.57 -51.41 41.67
N GLU A 483 22.50 -50.98 42.94
CA GLU A 483 21.69 -49.83 43.33
C GLU A 483 22.22 -48.52 42.73
N MET A 484 23.55 -48.37 42.61
CA MET A 484 24.18 -47.25 41.90
C MET A 484 23.81 -47.24 40.41
N HIS A 485 23.96 -48.35 39.67
CA HIS A 485 23.63 -48.38 38.23
C HIS A 485 22.14 -48.15 37.97
N LEU A 486 21.25 -48.61 38.84
CA LEU A 486 19.81 -48.36 38.75
C LEU A 486 19.47 -46.89 39.06
N GLN A 487 20.09 -46.27 40.06
CA GLN A 487 19.92 -44.84 40.34
C GLN A 487 20.45 -43.98 39.20
N GLU A 488 21.64 -44.28 38.65
CA GLU A 488 22.18 -43.55 37.51
C GLU A 488 21.32 -43.71 36.25
N LYS A 489 20.69 -44.88 36.06
CA LYS A 489 19.70 -45.08 34.99
C LYS A 489 18.52 -44.11 35.15
N GLU A 490 17.96 -43.98 36.35
CA GLU A 490 16.86 -43.03 36.61
C GLU A 490 17.29 -41.58 36.39
N VAL A 491 18.51 -41.23 36.79
CA VAL A 491 19.08 -39.90 36.53
C VAL A 491 19.19 -39.64 35.02
N LEU A 492 19.70 -40.59 34.23
CA LEU A 492 19.78 -40.47 32.78
C LEU A 492 18.40 -40.31 32.13
N GLU A 493 17.42 -41.10 32.58
CA GLU A 493 16.04 -41.00 32.09
C GLU A 493 15.41 -39.64 32.42
N ASN A 494 15.80 -38.99 33.52
CA ASN A 494 15.29 -37.67 33.90
C ASN A 494 16.05 -36.50 33.25
N VAL A 495 17.35 -36.65 32.98
CA VAL A 495 18.20 -35.59 32.43
C VAL A 495 18.13 -35.51 30.90
N ILE A 496 18.02 -36.65 30.21
CA ILE A 496 17.96 -36.70 28.75
C ILE A 496 16.49 -36.67 28.32
N PRO A 497 16.03 -35.63 27.59
CA PRO A 497 14.65 -35.59 27.10
C PRO A 497 14.45 -36.61 25.97
N SER A 498 13.20 -36.90 25.62
CA SER A 498 12.89 -37.65 24.39
C SER A 498 13.09 -36.82 23.13
N ASN A 499 12.85 -35.52 23.21
CA ASN A 499 13.00 -34.58 22.09
C ASN A 499 13.20 -33.15 22.60
N ILE A 500 13.73 -32.31 21.72
CA ILE A 500 13.90 -30.88 21.97
C ILE A 500 13.74 -30.08 20.68
N MET A 501 13.26 -28.84 20.78
CA MET A 501 13.17 -27.91 19.65
C MET A 501 14.28 -26.86 19.74
N ILE A 502 15.07 -26.72 18.68
CA ILE A 502 16.20 -25.79 18.60
C ILE A 502 16.08 -25.02 17.28
N GLY A 503 15.54 -23.80 17.35
CA GLY A 503 15.25 -22.97 16.18
C GLY A 503 14.41 -23.73 15.15
N PRO A 504 14.90 -23.94 13.92
CA PRO A 504 14.17 -24.64 12.88
C PRO A 504 14.20 -26.18 13.02
N PHE A 505 14.90 -26.75 14.00
CA PHE A 505 15.10 -28.18 14.15
C PHE A 505 14.28 -28.78 15.29
N TYR A 506 13.55 -29.84 14.99
CA TYR A 506 13.02 -30.78 15.96
C TYR A 506 14.03 -31.93 16.09
N VAL A 507 14.68 -32.00 17.25
CA VAL A 507 15.73 -32.98 17.55
C VAL A 507 15.15 -34.10 18.37
N ASN A 508 15.24 -35.32 17.86
CA ASN A 508 14.89 -36.54 18.58
C ASN A 508 16.13 -37.12 19.28
N THR A 509 16.01 -37.37 20.59
CA THR A 509 17.07 -37.90 21.45
C THR A 509 16.68 -39.21 22.13
N GLU A 510 15.50 -39.74 21.79
CA GLU A 510 14.95 -40.96 22.39
C GLU A 510 15.83 -42.20 22.14
N SER A 511 16.46 -42.29 20.97
CA SER A 511 17.41 -43.37 20.63
C SER A 511 18.59 -43.40 21.61
N VAL A 512 19.19 -42.24 21.87
CA VAL A 512 20.33 -42.08 22.80
C VAL A 512 19.88 -42.37 24.24
N ARG A 513 18.73 -41.82 24.65
CA ARG A 513 18.13 -42.06 25.96
C ARG A 513 17.93 -43.55 26.23
N GLN A 514 17.24 -44.25 25.32
CA GLN A 514 17.00 -45.68 25.45
C GLN A 514 18.30 -46.50 25.39
N GLY A 515 19.24 -46.12 24.53
CA GLY A 515 20.53 -46.80 24.40
C GLY A 515 21.33 -46.78 25.71
N LEU A 516 21.48 -45.60 26.32
CA LEU A 516 22.21 -45.43 27.57
C LEU A 516 21.49 -46.10 28.76
N SER A 517 20.17 -45.96 28.85
CA SER A 517 19.38 -46.61 29.90
C SER A 517 19.42 -48.14 29.81
N LYS A 518 19.41 -48.70 28.59
CA LYS A 518 19.56 -50.15 28.37
C LYS A 518 20.96 -50.63 28.77
N LYS A 519 22.02 -49.86 28.48
CA LYS A 519 23.40 -50.19 28.91
C LYS A 519 23.54 -50.21 30.42
N ARG A 520 23.05 -49.19 31.13
CA ARG A 520 23.05 -49.16 32.61
C ARG A 520 22.26 -50.32 33.21
N LYS A 521 21.11 -50.66 32.62
CA LYS A 521 20.34 -51.83 33.05
C LYS A 521 21.08 -53.15 32.79
N ALA A 522 21.80 -53.27 31.68
CA ALA A 522 22.59 -54.46 31.36
C ALA A 522 23.76 -54.65 32.33
N MET A 523 24.46 -53.56 32.71
CA MET A 523 25.52 -53.61 33.74
C MET A 523 24.96 -53.98 35.12
N ALA A 524 23.80 -53.44 35.51
CA ALA A 524 23.12 -53.81 36.75
C ALA A 524 22.65 -55.28 36.81
N ASN A 525 22.37 -55.89 35.65
CA ASN A 525 22.01 -57.31 35.56
C ASN A 525 23.23 -58.24 35.54
N ALA A 526 24.42 -57.69 35.26
CA ALA A 526 25.64 -58.45 35.06
C ALA A 526 26.57 -58.47 36.30
N ALA A 527 26.42 -57.47 37.18
CA ALA A 527 26.89 -57.51 38.57
C ALA A 527 25.99 -58.40 39.43
#